data_AF-C5M0B4-F1
#
_entry.id   AF-C5M0B4-F1
#
_cell.length_a   1.000
_cell.length_b   1.000
_cell.length_c   1.000
_cell.angle_alpha   90.00
_cell.angle_beta   90.00
_cell.angle_gamma   90.00
#
_symmetry.space_group_name_H-M   'P 1'
#
loop_
_entity.id
_entity.type
_entity.pdbx_description
1 polymer ?
#
loop_
_entity_poly.entity_id
_entity_poly.type
_entity_poly.pdbx_seq_one_letter_code
_entity_poly.pdbx_strand_id
1 'polypeptide(L)'
;MADTGAAILEEAYKNAGATGHVMIFAAGNDGQNIDTSKYPCTLSRLIPTSVCVTHTNLDAPDKYTLAKKANYGPYVDMTAPGIGVFSTVPLSNYVYMSGSSMAAPHVAGVAGMLASMNLNGEDIIRALRASVLPLSDNETKFLKDGGGFLNARQAVENALKLMGGGQVTTESWQSTAVPPSGAPESETTTFPSPPETFPGISHTIANAGSAFVLLLVLLSF
;
A
#
# COMPACT_ATOMS: atom_id res chain seq x y z
N MET A 1 -5.24 -11.84 32.71
CA MET A 1 -3.82 -11.50 32.52
C MET A 1 -3.71 -10.99 31.09
N ALA A 2 -3.33 -9.73 30.88
CA ALA A 2 -3.09 -9.25 29.52
C ALA A 2 -2.00 -10.13 28.91
N ASP A 3 -2.26 -10.68 27.73
CA ASP A 3 -1.30 -11.51 26.99
C ASP A 3 -0.01 -10.71 26.81
N THR A 4 1.08 -11.18 27.42
CA THR A 4 2.36 -10.49 27.49
C THR A 4 2.96 -10.29 26.10
N GLY A 5 2.61 -11.14 25.13
CA GLY A 5 3.03 -11.01 23.73
C GLY A 5 2.38 -9.82 23.02
N ALA A 6 1.06 -9.61 23.21
CA ALA A 6 0.34 -8.50 22.59
C ALA A 6 0.85 -7.13 23.09
N ALA A 7 1.15 -7.02 24.39
CA ALA A 7 1.69 -5.80 24.98
C ALA A 7 3.09 -5.46 24.45
N ILE A 8 3.97 -6.45 24.28
CA ILE A 8 5.30 -6.26 23.71
C ILE A 8 5.20 -5.80 22.24
N LEU A 9 4.30 -6.42 21.47
CA LEU A 9 4.10 -6.07 20.07
C LEU A 9 3.54 -4.64 19.92
N GLU A 10 2.56 -4.27 20.74
CA GLU A 10 2.02 -2.92 20.77
C GLU A 10 3.10 -1.88 21.07
N GLU A 11 3.94 -2.14 22.08
CA GLU A 11 5.05 -1.26 22.44
C GLU A 11 6.08 -1.14 21.31
N ALA A 12 6.42 -2.25 20.64
CA ALA A 12 7.33 -2.24 19.49
C ALA A 12 6.80 -1.36 18.34
N TYR A 13 5.51 -1.47 18.02
CA TYR A 13 4.91 -0.66 16.97
C TYR A 13 4.74 0.81 17.37
N LYS A 14 4.43 1.12 18.64
CA LYS A 14 4.43 2.49 19.14
C LYS A 14 5.80 3.14 18.99
N ASN A 15 6.86 2.43 19.36
CA ASN A 15 8.24 2.91 19.21
C ASN A 15 8.64 3.10 17.73
N ALA A 16 8.20 2.20 16.84
CA ALA A 16 8.37 2.37 15.40
C ALA A 16 7.65 3.63 14.89
N GLY A 17 6.39 3.84 15.29
CA GLY A 17 5.63 5.01 14.89
C GLY A 17 6.21 6.33 15.43
N ALA A 18 6.66 6.33 16.69
CA ALA A 18 7.32 7.49 17.30
C ALA A 18 8.64 7.89 16.62
N THR A 19 9.29 6.94 15.93
CA THR A 19 10.49 7.19 15.12
C THR A 19 10.17 7.47 13.65
N GLY A 20 8.89 7.69 13.31
CA GLY A 20 8.45 8.07 11.96
C GLY A 20 8.27 6.91 10.99
N HIS A 21 8.32 5.66 11.47
CA HIS A 21 8.11 4.49 10.61
C HIS A 21 6.65 4.39 10.18
N VAL A 22 6.45 4.07 8.91
CA VAL A 22 5.13 3.77 8.34
C VAL A 22 4.86 2.27 8.40
N MET A 23 3.70 1.90 8.93
CA MET A 23 3.29 0.51 9.10
C MET A 23 2.02 0.20 8.32
N ILE A 24 2.07 -0.84 7.48
CA ILE A 24 0.95 -1.27 6.65
C ILE A 24 0.54 -2.67 7.07
N PHE A 25 -0.69 -2.82 7.54
CA PHE A 25 -1.22 -4.07 8.08
C PHE A 25 -2.24 -4.70 7.12
N ALA A 26 -2.21 -6.02 6.98
CA ALA A 26 -3.24 -6.77 6.28
C ALA A 26 -4.44 -7.07 7.21
N ALA A 27 -5.66 -6.85 6.73
CA ALA A 27 -6.90 -7.05 7.51
C ALA A 27 -7.26 -8.52 7.77
N GLY A 28 -6.70 -9.45 7.01
CA GLY A 28 -7.06 -10.87 7.03
C GLY A 28 -8.13 -11.24 5.99
N ASN A 29 -8.37 -12.54 5.86
CA ASN A 29 -9.05 -13.15 4.70
C ASN A 29 -10.23 -14.06 5.08
N ASP A 30 -10.96 -13.71 6.16
CA ASP A 30 -12.02 -14.55 6.73
C ASP A 30 -13.44 -14.09 6.35
N GLY A 31 -13.57 -12.95 5.67
CA GLY A 31 -14.87 -12.33 5.37
C GLY A 31 -15.61 -11.84 6.62
N GLN A 32 -14.89 -11.43 7.65
CA GLN A 32 -15.44 -11.07 8.96
C GLN A 32 -15.32 -9.58 9.28
N ASN A 33 -16.25 -9.08 10.09
CA ASN A 33 -16.10 -7.79 10.76
C ASN A 33 -15.05 -7.91 11.88
N ILE A 34 -13.99 -7.10 11.84
CA ILE A 34 -12.87 -7.16 12.79
C ILE A 34 -12.96 -6.12 13.93
N ASP A 35 -14.18 -5.73 14.32
CA ASP A 35 -14.47 -4.69 15.32
C ASP A 35 -13.93 -4.95 16.75
N THR A 36 -13.59 -6.20 17.09
CA THR A 36 -13.34 -6.57 18.49
C THR A 36 -12.09 -7.41 18.74
N SER A 37 -11.41 -8.00 17.74
CA SER A 37 -10.25 -8.88 18.04
C SER A 37 -9.37 -9.28 16.83
N LYS A 38 -8.78 -8.33 16.09
CA LYS A 38 -7.63 -8.68 15.21
C LYS A 38 -6.48 -7.69 15.29
N TYR A 39 -5.43 -8.11 16.00
CA TYR A 39 -4.09 -7.57 15.80
C TYR A 39 -3.56 -7.98 14.41
N PRO A 40 -2.72 -7.15 13.76
CA PRO A 40 -2.28 -5.83 14.20
C PRO A 40 -3.21 -4.67 13.76
N CYS A 41 -4.31 -4.93 13.05
CA CYS A 41 -5.16 -3.85 12.52
C CYS A 41 -5.81 -2.96 13.59
N THR A 42 -6.08 -3.49 14.78
CA THR A 42 -6.53 -2.66 15.94
C THR A 42 -5.54 -1.57 16.32
N LEU A 43 -4.25 -1.74 16.01
CA LEU A 43 -3.21 -0.75 16.27
C LEU A 43 -3.31 0.48 15.35
N SER A 44 -4.06 0.41 14.24
CA SER A 44 -4.25 1.53 13.30
C SER A 44 -4.95 2.74 13.91
N ARG A 45 -5.60 2.57 15.07
CA ARG A 45 -6.17 3.67 15.86
C ARG A 45 -5.17 4.29 16.83
N LEU A 46 -4.22 3.52 17.31
CA LEU A 46 -3.28 3.94 18.35
C LEU A 46 -2.05 4.61 17.77
N ILE A 47 -1.67 4.24 16.54
CA ILE A 47 -0.42 4.68 15.93
C ILE A 47 -0.73 5.46 14.65
N PRO A 48 -0.55 6.80 14.65
CA PRO A 48 -0.89 7.67 13.52
C PRO A 48 -0.22 7.30 12.21
N THR A 49 0.98 6.74 12.27
CA THR A 49 1.80 6.30 11.12
C THR A 49 1.46 4.89 10.63
N SER A 50 0.27 4.38 10.95
CA SER A 50 -0.17 3.06 10.50
C SER A 50 -1.52 3.06 9.79
N VAL A 51 -1.69 2.09 8.88
CA VAL A 51 -2.95 1.82 8.16
C VAL A 51 -3.22 0.33 8.09
N CYS A 52 -4.49 -0.05 8.22
CA CYS A 52 -4.98 -1.40 7.96
C CYS A 52 -5.64 -1.47 6.58
N VAL A 53 -5.27 -2.49 5.81
CA VAL A 53 -5.59 -2.66 4.40
C VAL A 53 -6.34 -3.96 4.19
N THR A 54 -7.50 -3.88 3.57
CA THR A 54 -8.22 -5.05 3.04
C THR A 54 -8.14 -5.11 1.52
N HIS A 55 -8.73 -6.12 0.90
CA HIS A 55 -8.59 -6.36 -0.53
C HIS A 55 -9.92 -6.20 -1.28
N THR A 56 -9.82 -5.62 -2.47
CA THR A 56 -10.96 -5.53 -3.39
C THR A 56 -10.97 -6.65 -4.40
N ASN A 57 -12.17 -6.90 -4.90
CA ASN A 57 -12.39 -7.55 -6.16
C ASN A 57 -12.27 -6.53 -7.30
N LEU A 58 -11.78 -6.97 -8.46
CA LEU A 58 -11.64 -6.15 -9.68
C LEU A 58 -12.40 -6.76 -10.87
N ASP A 59 -13.40 -7.61 -10.58
CA ASP A 59 -14.20 -8.35 -11.58
C ASP A 59 -14.95 -7.47 -12.59
N ALA A 60 -15.13 -6.18 -12.31
CA ALA A 60 -15.77 -5.24 -13.22
C ALA A 60 -14.93 -3.98 -13.42
N PRO A 61 -14.77 -3.50 -14.67
CA PRO A 61 -14.18 -2.19 -14.91
C PRO A 61 -15.01 -1.12 -14.19
N ASP A 62 -14.31 -0.17 -13.58
CA ASP A 62 -14.87 0.98 -12.86
C ASP A 62 -15.68 0.66 -11.59
N LYS A 63 -15.61 -0.57 -11.08
CA LYS A 63 -16.20 -0.94 -9.79
C LYS A 63 -15.17 -1.52 -8.84
N TYR A 64 -15.00 -0.84 -7.71
CA TYR A 64 -14.27 -1.35 -6.57
C TYR A 64 -15.27 -1.93 -5.59
N THR A 65 -15.29 -3.26 -5.44
CA THR A 65 -16.08 -3.94 -4.41
C THR A 65 -15.16 -4.72 -3.48
N LEU A 66 -15.61 -4.95 -2.25
CA LEU A 66 -14.91 -5.82 -1.32
C LEU A 66 -14.88 -7.25 -1.87
N ALA A 67 -13.72 -7.90 -1.75
CA ALA A 67 -13.65 -9.31 -2.06
C ALA A 67 -14.52 -10.13 -1.09
N LYS A 68 -15.05 -11.27 -1.53
CA LYS A 68 -15.92 -12.14 -0.70
C LYS A 68 -15.30 -12.53 0.64
N LYS A 69 -13.97 -12.65 0.70
CA LYS A 69 -13.21 -13.02 1.89
C LYS A 69 -12.50 -11.83 2.55
N ALA A 70 -12.78 -10.60 2.12
CA ALA A 70 -12.21 -9.41 2.71
C ALA A 70 -12.74 -9.20 4.14
N ASN A 71 -11.84 -9.13 5.11
CA ASN A 71 -12.20 -8.62 6.43
C ASN A 71 -12.48 -7.12 6.31
N TYR A 72 -13.46 -6.65 7.08
CA TYR A 72 -13.93 -5.26 7.07
C TYR A 72 -14.19 -4.79 8.50
N GLY A 73 -14.51 -3.52 8.69
CA GLY A 73 -14.86 -2.98 9.99
C GLY A 73 -14.17 -1.65 10.29
N PRO A 74 -14.41 -1.10 11.49
CA PRO A 74 -14.07 0.27 11.83
C PRO A 74 -12.57 0.53 12.07
N TYR A 75 -11.72 -0.48 11.86
CA TYR A 75 -10.26 -0.36 11.92
C TYR A 75 -9.59 -0.45 10.54
N VAL A 76 -10.33 -0.86 9.50
CA VAL A 76 -9.81 -0.99 8.15
C VAL A 76 -9.86 0.38 7.48
N ASP A 77 -8.70 0.96 7.19
CA ASP A 77 -8.58 2.32 6.65
C ASP A 77 -8.87 2.39 5.15
N MET A 78 -8.46 1.38 4.40
CA MET A 78 -8.55 1.39 2.93
C MET A 78 -8.49 0.00 2.32
N THR A 79 -8.73 -0.05 1.02
CA THR A 79 -8.65 -1.25 0.21
C THR A 79 -7.63 -1.08 -0.91
N ALA A 80 -7.08 -2.19 -1.39
CA ALA A 80 -6.18 -2.20 -2.54
C ALA A 80 -6.35 -3.53 -3.32
N PRO A 81 -5.75 -3.66 -4.52
CA PRO A 81 -5.84 -4.91 -5.30
C PRO A 81 -5.30 -6.09 -4.51
N GLY A 82 -6.12 -7.14 -4.37
CA GLY A 82 -5.70 -8.35 -3.67
C GLY A 82 -6.38 -9.63 -4.16
N ILE A 83 -7.04 -9.62 -5.31
CA ILE A 83 -7.53 -10.85 -5.95
C ILE A 83 -6.73 -11.08 -7.24
N GLY A 84 -6.17 -12.28 -7.38
CA GLY A 84 -5.44 -12.67 -8.60
C GLY A 84 -4.23 -11.77 -8.87
N VAL A 85 -3.46 -11.43 -7.83
CA VAL A 85 -2.26 -10.61 -7.96
C VAL A 85 -1.10 -11.50 -8.41
N PHE A 86 -0.54 -11.21 -9.58
CA PHE A 86 0.64 -11.86 -10.11
C PHE A 86 1.90 -11.30 -9.44
N SER A 87 2.71 -12.15 -8.81
CA SER A 87 3.94 -11.72 -8.16
C SER A 87 5.00 -12.82 -8.15
N THR A 88 6.23 -12.42 -7.81
CA THR A 88 7.40 -13.30 -7.71
C THR A 88 7.31 -14.20 -6.50
N VAL A 89 7.75 -15.44 -6.66
CA VAL A 89 8.08 -16.38 -5.58
C VAL A 89 9.51 -16.91 -5.78
N PRO A 90 10.12 -17.54 -4.76
CA PRO A 90 11.50 -18.01 -4.86
C PRO A 90 11.75 -18.89 -6.09
N LEU A 91 13.03 -18.96 -6.49
CA LEU A 91 13.50 -19.75 -7.64
C LEU A 91 13.01 -19.21 -8.99
N SER A 92 13.01 -17.89 -9.17
CA SER A 92 12.65 -17.20 -10.43
C SER A 92 11.27 -17.56 -10.96
N ASN A 93 10.32 -17.82 -10.06
CA ASN A 93 8.97 -18.23 -10.39
C ASN A 93 7.97 -17.10 -10.13
N TYR A 94 6.79 -17.25 -10.72
CA TYR A 94 5.68 -16.33 -10.53
C TYR A 94 4.38 -17.09 -10.31
N VAL A 95 3.51 -16.54 -9.47
CA VAL A 95 2.21 -17.12 -9.16
C VAL A 95 1.16 -16.03 -9.00
N TYR A 96 -0.09 -16.41 -9.22
CA TYR A 96 -1.25 -15.61 -8.84
C TYR A 96 -1.67 -15.96 -7.41
N MET A 97 -1.76 -14.96 -6.54
CA MET A 97 -2.22 -15.12 -5.16
C MET A 97 -3.32 -14.10 -4.83
N SER A 98 -4.12 -14.44 -3.82
CA SER A 98 -5.26 -13.63 -3.39
C SER A 98 -5.27 -13.45 -1.87
N GLY A 99 -5.53 -12.23 -1.41
CA GLY A 99 -5.75 -11.87 -0.02
C GLY A 99 -5.35 -10.43 0.27
N SER A 100 -5.69 -9.97 1.47
CA SER A 100 -5.21 -8.71 2.04
C SER A 100 -3.68 -8.65 2.15
N SER A 101 -3.01 -9.81 2.24
CA SER A 101 -1.55 -9.94 2.12
C SER A 101 -0.99 -9.49 0.77
N MET A 102 -1.79 -9.51 -0.30
CA MET A 102 -1.42 -8.97 -1.61
C MET A 102 -1.86 -7.51 -1.75
N ALA A 103 -2.88 -7.06 -1.02
CA ALA A 103 -3.28 -5.66 -0.99
C ALA A 103 -2.33 -4.76 -0.19
N ALA A 104 -1.86 -5.22 0.98
CA ALA A 104 -0.90 -4.50 1.82
C ALA A 104 0.37 -4.04 1.08
N PRO A 105 1.08 -4.87 0.29
CA PRO A 105 2.26 -4.43 -0.44
C PRO A 105 1.97 -3.39 -1.54
N HIS A 106 0.75 -3.33 -2.11
CA HIS A 106 0.39 -2.24 -3.02
C HIS A 106 0.38 -0.88 -2.29
N VAL A 107 -0.26 -0.83 -1.11
CA VAL A 107 -0.28 0.39 -0.28
C VAL A 107 1.13 0.73 0.21
N ALA A 108 1.92 -0.26 0.60
CA ALA A 108 3.32 -0.05 0.99
C ALA A 108 4.19 0.49 -0.14
N GLY A 109 3.99 0.03 -1.38
CA GLY A 109 4.68 0.57 -2.54
C GLY A 109 4.38 2.06 -2.76
N VAL A 110 3.12 2.46 -2.63
CA VAL A 110 2.74 3.89 -2.69
C VAL A 110 3.32 4.66 -1.51
N ALA A 111 3.27 4.12 -0.30
CA ALA A 111 3.88 4.73 0.89
C ALA A 111 5.40 4.94 0.71
N GLY A 112 6.11 3.97 0.12
CA GLY A 112 7.53 4.08 -0.21
C GLY A 112 7.82 5.15 -1.26
N MET A 113 6.95 5.29 -2.26
CA MET A 113 7.03 6.39 -3.22
C MET A 113 6.87 7.75 -2.53
N LEU A 114 5.91 7.89 -1.61
CA LEU A 114 5.74 9.12 -0.83
C LEU A 114 6.92 9.39 0.12
N ALA A 115 7.51 8.34 0.70
CA ALA A 115 8.71 8.45 1.52
C ALA A 115 9.91 8.94 0.70
N SER A 116 10.02 8.54 -0.57
CA SER A 116 11.08 9.03 -1.48
C SER A 116 11.01 10.54 -1.74
N MET A 117 9.84 11.15 -1.50
CA MET A 117 9.63 12.60 -1.56
C MET A 117 9.97 13.30 -0.24
N ASN A 118 10.58 12.60 0.72
CA ASN A 118 10.98 13.13 2.03
C ASN A 118 9.80 13.60 2.92
N LEU A 119 8.62 12.99 2.76
CA LEU A 119 7.52 13.17 3.71
C LEU A 119 7.80 12.40 5.01
N ASN A 120 7.35 12.95 6.14
CA ASN A 120 7.32 12.21 7.41
C ASN A 120 6.18 11.17 7.39
N GLY A 121 6.25 10.19 8.30
CA GLY A 121 5.31 9.07 8.32
C GLY A 121 3.84 9.47 8.50
N GLU A 122 3.54 10.52 9.26
CA GLU A 122 2.16 10.99 9.44
C GLU A 122 1.61 11.64 8.17
N ASP A 123 2.43 12.42 7.47
CA ASP A 123 2.06 13.05 6.20
C ASP A 123 1.85 11.99 5.10
N ILE A 124 2.66 10.93 5.08
CA ILE A 124 2.46 9.78 4.19
C ILE A 124 1.08 9.15 4.43
N ILE A 125 0.76 8.83 5.69
CA ILE A 125 -0.55 8.24 6.03
C ILE A 125 -1.70 9.18 5.71
N ARG A 126 -1.54 10.48 5.95
CA ARG A 126 -2.54 11.50 5.62
C ARG A 126 -2.80 11.55 4.11
N ALA A 127 -1.75 11.56 3.30
CA ALA A 127 -1.85 11.56 1.85
C ALA A 127 -2.52 10.28 1.32
N LEU A 128 -2.20 9.11 1.90
CA LEU A 128 -2.83 7.83 1.55
C LEU A 128 -4.32 7.81 1.90
N ARG A 129 -4.71 8.16 3.13
CA ARG A 129 -6.12 8.20 3.56
C ARG A 129 -6.95 9.16 2.72
N ALA A 130 -6.39 10.31 2.35
CA ALA A 130 -7.05 11.31 1.50
C ALA A 130 -7.06 10.95 0.00
N SER A 131 -6.44 9.83 -0.41
CA SER A 131 -6.37 9.43 -1.82
C SER A 131 -7.51 8.52 -2.26
N VAL A 132 -8.27 7.95 -1.31
CA VAL A 132 -9.14 6.81 -1.61
C VAL A 132 -10.31 7.17 -2.54
N LEU A 133 -10.62 6.27 -3.46
CA LEU A 133 -11.83 6.30 -4.27
C LEU A 133 -12.95 5.54 -3.54
N PRO A 134 -14.21 6.02 -3.59
CA PRO A 134 -15.32 5.34 -2.94
C PRO A 134 -15.54 3.94 -3.54
N LEU A 135 -15.92 3.00 -2.70
CA LEU A 135 -16.34 1.67 -3.14
C LEU A 135 -17.76 1.72 -3.71
N SER A 136 -18.05 0.78 -4.60
CA SER A 136 -19.37 0.57 -5.17
C SER A 136 -20.35 0.06 -4.11
N ASP A 137 -21.64 0.08 -4.44
CA ASP A 137 -22.72 -0.49 -3.61
C ASP A 137 -22.77 0.01 -2.16
N ASN A 138 -22.22 1.21 -1.93
CA ASN A 138 -22.08 1.83 -0.61
C ASN A 138 -21.29 0.95 0.39
N GLU A 139 -20.33 0.15 -0.11
CA GLU A 139 -19.49 -0.71 0.74
C GLU A 139 -18.46 0.07 1.56
N THR A 140 -18.18 1.33 1.17
CA THR A 140 -17.38 2.30 1.92
C THR A 140 -17.82 2.41 3.39
N LYS A 141 -19.12 2.23 3.69
CA LYS A 141 -19.67 2.27 5.05
C LYS A 141 -19.13 1.18 5.98
N PHE A 142 -18.55 0.12 5.42
CA PHE A 142 -17.96 -0.98 6.18
C PHE A 142 -16.51 -0.70 6.59
N LEU A 143 -15.94 0.43 6.15
CA LEU A 143 -14.57 0.82 6.41
C LEU A 143 -14.52 2.03 7.36
N LYS A 144 -13.37 2.21 7.99
CA LYS A 144 -13.10 3.32 8.91
C LYS A 144 -13.27 4.65 8.18
N ASP A 145 -14.04 5.56 8.78
CA ASP A 145 -14.26 6.93 8.32
C ASP A 145 -14.68 7.06 6.84
N GLY A 146 -15.32 6.03 6.29
CA GLY A 146 -15.67 5.99 4.87
C GLY A 146 -14.46 5.78 3.95
N GLY A 147 -13.51 4.96 4.36
CA GLY A 147 -12.36 4.54 3.55
C GLY A 147 -12.74 3.91 2.20
N GLY A 148 -11.76 3.71 1.34
CA GLY A 148 -12.02 3.25 -0.03
C GLY A 148 -10.80 2.68 -0.73
N PHE A 149 -10.87 2.57 -2.05
CA PHE A 149 -9.84 1.99 -2.89
C PHE A 149 -8.65 2.94 -3.09
N LEU A 150 -7.44 2.44 -2.88
CA LEU A 150 -6.19 3.16 -3.05
C LEU A 150 -6.08 3.81 -4.43
N ASN A 151 -5.81 5.12 -4.47
CA ASN A 151 -5.45 5.84 -5.69
C ASN A 151 -4.02 6.39 -5.58
N ALA A 152 -3.07 5.69 -6.19
CA ALA A 152 -1.66 6.05 -6.13
C ALA A 152 -1.39 7.47 -6.68
N ARG A 153 -2.06 7.87 -7.76
CA ARG A 153 -1.91 9.21 -8.35
C ARG A 153 -2.38 10.29 -7.39
N GLN A 154 -3.59 10.13 -6.86
CA GLN A 154 -4.14 11.12 -5.92
C GLN A 154 -3.30 11.21 -4.64
N ALA A 155 -2.70 10.10 -4.19
CA ALA A 155 -1.80 10.08 -3.04
C ALA A 155 -0.55 10.96 -3.29
N VAL A 156 0.07 10.86 -4.46
CA VAL A 156 1.22 11.70 -4.85
C VAL A 156 0.82 13.17 -4.97
N GLU A 157 -0.31 13.45 -5.60
CA GLU A 157 -0.84 14.82 -5.70
C GLU A 157 -1.10 15.43 -4.31
N ASN A 158 -1.64 14.65 -3.38
CA ASN A 158 -1.85 15.08 -2.00
C ASN A 158 -0.53 15.33 -1.28
N ALA A 159 0.47 14.48 -1.49
CA ALA A 159 1.80 14.66 -0.92
C ALA A 159 2.47 15.94 -1.43
N LEU A 160 2.38 16.25 -2.72
CA LEU A 160 2.92 17.49 -3.29
C LEU A 160 2.30 18.74 -2.66
N LYS A 161 0.97 18.72 -2.44
CA LYS A 161 0.26 19.81 -1.75
C LYS A 161 0.78 19.99 -0.31
N LEU A 162 1.05 18.91 0.40
CA LEU A 162 1.59 18.96 1.77
C LEU A 162 3.01 19.54 1.82
N MET A 163 3.81 19.34 0.77
CA MET A 163 5.17 19.89 0.65
C MET A 163 5.22 21.38 0.24
N GLY A 164 4.07 22.04 0.04
CA GLY A 164 4.01 23.42 -0.45
C GLY A 164 4.32 23.57 -1.95
N GLY A 165 4.33 22.46 -2.71
CA GLY A 165 4.54 22.43 -4.16
C GLY A 165 3.21 22.46 -4.93
N GLY A 166 3.15 23.31 -5.96
CA GLY A 166 1.99 23.50 -6.82
C GLY A 166 1.49 22.24 -7.54
N GLN A 167 0.33 22.39 -8.18
CA GLN A 167 -0.37 21.35 -8.94
C GLN A 167 0.58 20.47 -9.76
N VAL A 168 0.37 19.15 -9.75
CA VAL A 168 0.94 18.25 -10.77
C VAL A 168 0.47 18.79 -12.12
N THR A 169 1.37 19.40 -12.88
CA THR A 169 1.12 19.60 -14.30
C THR A 169 1.08 18.20 -14.89
N THR A 170 -0.10 17.82 -15.39
CA THR A 170 -0.26 16.66 -16.27
C THR A 170 0.56 16.92 -17.52
N GLU A 171 1.88 16.74 -17.47
CA GLU A 171 2.62 16.49 -18.69
C GLU A 171 2.10 15.16 -19.21
N SER A 172 1.39 15.26 -20.32
CA SER A 172 0.83 14.14 -21.05
C SER A 172 1.95 13.14 -21.31
N TRP A 173 1.94 12.03 -20.58
CA TRP A 173 2.52 10.80 -21.10
C TRP A 173 1.78 10.52 -22.40
N GLN A 174 2.39 10.86 -23.53
CA GLN A 174 1.90 10.42 -24.82
C GLN A 174 1.91 8.91 -24.78
N SER A 175 0.72 8.32 -24.74
CA SER A 175 0.51 6.90 -24.99
C SER A 175 1.14 6.60 -26.34
N THR A 176 2.33 6.02 -26.35
CA THR A 176 2.78 5.29 -27.53
C THR A 176 1.86 4.09 -27.62
N ALA A 177 0.93 4.14 -28.55
CA ALA A 177 -0.05 3.09 -28.81
C ALA A 177 0.63 1.71 -28.77
N VAL A 178 -0.04 0.75 -28.12
CA VAL A 178 0.30 -0.66 -28.25
C VAL A 178 0.27 -0.98 -29.76
N PRO A 179 1.38 -1.42 -30.37
CA PRO A 179 1.37 -1.78 -31.78
C PRO A 179 0.34 -2.89 -32.02
N PRO A 180 -0.42 -2.84 -33.13
CA PRO A 180 -1.49 -3.78 -33.38
C PRO A 180 -0.96 -5.22 -33.40
N SER A 181 -1.74 -6.12 -32.79
CA SER A 181 -1.51 -7.57 -32.74
C SER A 181 -1.30 -8.14 -34.14
N GLY A 182 -0.03 -8.30 -34.51
CA GLY A 182 0.43 -9.10 -35.64
C GLY A 182 1.77 -9.72 -35.24
N ALA A 183 1.73 -10.93 -34.71
CA ALA A 183 2.92 -11.70 -34.40
C ALA A 183 3.74 -11.97 -35.69
N PRO A 184 5.07 -11.89 -35.59
CA PRO A 184 5.91 -12.98 -36.05
C PRO A 184 6.58 -13.65 -34.86
N GLU A 185 6.72 -14.97 -34.98
CA GLU A 185 7.32 -15.87 -34.00
C GLU A 185 8.77 -15.54 -33.67
N SER A 186 9.14 -15.84 -32.42
CA SER A 186 10.49 -16.17 -31.95
C SER A 186 11.61 -15.14 -32.17
N GLU A 187 11.72 -14.18 -31.26
CA GLU A 187 13.03 -13.65 -30.88
C GLU A 187 13.26 -13.81 -29.38
N THR A 188 14.33 -14.53 -29.04
CA THR A 188 14.82 -14.68 -27.67
C THR A 188 15.32 -13.33 -27.18
N THR A 189 14.51 -12.60 -26.42
CA THR A 189 14.92 -11.35 -25.80
C THR A 189 15.80 -11.65 -24.58
N THR A 190 17.12 -11.60 -24.78
CA THR A 190 18.07 -11.51 -23.66
C THR A 190 17.96 -10.12 -23.03
N PHE A 191 17.52 -10.06 -21.77
CA PHE A 191 17.61 -8.82 -20.99
C PHE A 191 19.08 -8.44 -20.78
N PRO A 192 19.49 -7.20 -21.11
CA PRO A 192 20.82 -6.74 -20.74
C PRO A 192 20.91 -6.62 -19.21
N SER A 193 22.03 -7.08 -18.65
CA SER A 193 22.36 -6.91 -17.24
C SER A 193 22.39 -5.42 -16.86
N PRO A 194 21.94 -5.05 -15.64
CA PRO A 194 21.90 -3.66 -15.21
C PRO A 194 23.33 -3.08 -15.12
N PRO A 195 23.52 -1.79 -15.43
CA PRO A 195 24.83 -1.15 -15.33
C PRO A 195 25.29 -1.09 -13.87
N GLU A 196 26.54 -1.47 -13.61
CA GLU A 196 27.11 -1.62 -12.26
C GLU A 196 27.42 -0.30 -11.53
N THR A 197 27.16 0.86 -12.13
CA THR A 197 27.41 2.14 -11.46
C THR A 197 26.40 3.21 -11.88
N PHE A 198 25.64 3.71 -10.90
CA PHE A 198 24.92 4.97 -11.04
C PHE A 198 25.89 6.15 -10.83
N PRO A 199 25.97 7.13 -11.73
CA PRO A 199 26.84 8.28 -11.55
C PRO A 199 26.36 9.16 -10.39
N GLY A 200 27.24 9.32 -9.41
CA GLY A 200 27.28 10.21 -8.25
C GLY A 200 26.15 11.22 -8.05
N ILE A 201 25.28 10.92 -7.09
CA ILE A 201 24.65 11.95 -6.26
C ILE A 201 25.28 11.83 -4.87
N SER A 202 26.22 12.73 -4.56
CA SER A 202 26.76 12.85 -3.21
C SER A 202 25.74 13.57 -2.35
N HIS A 203 24.94 12.82 -1.59
CA HIS A 203 24.18 13.37 -0.48
C HIS A 203 24.95 13.09 0.81
N THR A 204 25.51 14.15 1.39
CA THR A 204 25.90 14.18 2.80
C THR A 204 24.70 13.73 3.63
N ILE A 205 24.84 12.65 4.38
CA ILE A 205 23.82 12.19 5.34
C ILE A 205 23.75 13.24 6.45
N ALA A 206 22.89 14.24 6.26
CA ALA A 206 22.44 15.09 7.34
C ALA A 206 21.41 14.30 8.13
N ASN A 207 21.73 14.04 9.39
CA ASN A 207 20.90 13.38 10.38
C ASN A 207 19.60 14.20 10.59
N ALA A 208 18.54 13.88 9.84
CA ALA A 208 17.22 14.50 9.99
C ALA A 208 16.12 13.50 9.61
N GLY A 209 15.64 12.72 10.58
CA GLY A 209 14.26 12.22 10.66
C GLY A 209 13.62 11.55 9.43
N SER A 210 14.38 10.89 8.56
CA SER A 210 13.83 10.24 7.36
C SER A 210 12.90 9.07 7.75
N ALA A 211 11.66 9.09 7.25
CA ALA A 211 10.68 8.03 7.48
C ALA A 211 11.13 6.73 6.78
N PHE A 212 11.36 5.68 7.55
CA PHE A 212 11.63 4.34 7.02
C PHE A 212 10.32 3.55 6.92
N VAL A 213 9.98 3.07 5.72
CA VAL A 213 8.79 2.21 5.55
C VAL A 213 9.18 0.80 5.99
N LEU A 214 8.84 0.46 7.24
CA LEU A 214 8.97 -0.91 7.72
C LEU A 214 7.80 -1.72 7.14
N LEU A 215 8.05 -2.37 6.02
CA LEU A 215 7.12 -3.31 5.43
C LEU A 215 7.10 -4.61 6.25
N LEU A 216 6.36 -4.61 7.35
CA LEU A 216 5.98 -5.84 8.02
C LEU A 216 4.71 -6.40 7.33
N VAL A 217 4.84 -6.95 6.12
CA VAL A 217 3.80 -7.87 5.60
C VAL A 217 3.90 -9.13 6.44
N LEU A 218 3.17 -9.16 7.56
CA LEU A 218 2.83 -10.43 8.18
C LEU A 218 1.90 -11.15 7.20
N LEU A 219 2.51 -12.01 6.38
CA LEU A 219 1.80 -12.97 5.56
C LEU A 219 1.05 -13.88 6.53
N SER A 220 -0.24 -13.61 6.73
CA SER A 220 -1.14 -14.58 7.34
C SER A 220 -1.29 -15.73 6.35
N PHE A 221 -0.53 -16.80 6.55
CA PHE A 221 -0.71 -18.08 5.87
C PHE A 221 -1.94 -18.81 6.41
#